data_AF-A0A507QTD5-F1
#
_entry.id   AF-A0A507QTD5-F1
#
_cell.length_a   1.000
_cell.length_b   1.000
_cell.length_c   1.000
_cell.angle_alpha   90.00
_cell.angle_beta   90.00
_cell.angle_gamma   90.00
#
_symmetry.space_group_name_H-M   'P 1'
#
loop_
_entity.id
_entity.type
_entity.pdbx_description
1 polymer ?
#
loop_
_entity_poly.entity_id
_entity_poly.type
_entity_poly.pdbx_seq_one_letter_code
_entity_poly.pdbx_strand_id
1 'polypeptide(L)'
;MNREIPDPEKKKYFKIQANHAAPPGSQYSKDAVKRKCVEQEKQQRKVRLSHRAAKEKIRKADFLVHPLIGLEKQIGAHSASKGLRLEWQGQAYVSQLQRRCLHRFEPWPSRFSVGHIVRSKVSGVLVAGGNYGANSSVSFCVPEYSQGKQTYPRRMEHAIFKEPYRVNSRSSRSSEIVPAYLRNQLSSMSLSHTGYLLATMDSGPNGDSFLGLLMLPDPNTDGILYSSSTFTDAVRIRIPESLWCSAPCPTGQNTLFAIGTSDGLYTVEGVGYRWTLSKKPFPNDVLTGRPVSNRHIGSSHAVVTSVEWLSSDVIACGLKDSAVFLHDLRSGGTATRLQHPHSVSKIRRVDSYRLVVAGQKSLNMYDIRYPPNGLQRNPKPTRSGHTSTRPYVTFPEYSPEVLTSDFDLSTELNILASASDSRKIQLFSLRTGQQLPSCSYSSSSLLPVTEYKYPSPISCVRFEDYTDVDLAPLTFSSHSSGLTPASLRPKLLVSSGDVVDEWSW
;
A
#
# COMPACT_ATOMS: atom_id res chain seq x y z
N MET A 1 -61.73 -16.67 -0.10
CA MET A 1 -61.69 -15.77 1.08
C MET A 1 -60.89 -14.53 0.73
N ASN A 2 -61.55 -13.36 0.65
CA ASN A 2 -60.87 -12.08 0.42
C ASN A 2 -60.05 -11.73 1.67
N ARG A 3 -58.72 -11.64 1.54
CA ARG A 3 -57.83 -11.18 2.62
C ARG A 3 -57.73 -9.66 2.51
N GLU A 4 -58.29 -8.96 3.49
CA GLU A 4 -58.18 -7.51 3.65
C GLU A 4 -57.18 -7.21 4.77
N ILE A 5 -56.35 -6.18 4.60
CA ILE A 5 -55.37 -5.76 5.61
C ILE A 5 -55.67 -4.34 6.05
N PRO A 6 -55.71 -4.07 7.37
CA PRO A 6 -55.87 -2.72 7.90
C PRO A 6 -54.60 -1.90 7.64
N ASP A 7 -54.76 -0.76 6.97
CA ASP A 7 -53.70 0.24 6.83
C ASP A 7 -53.82 1.27 7.98
N PRO A 8 -52.85 1.32 8.91
CA PRO A 8 -52.91 2.20 10.08
C PRO A 8 -52.82 3.69 9.72
N GLU A 9 -52.22 4.04 8.58
CA GLU A 9 -52.10 5.45 8.14
C GLU A 9 -53.43 5.96 7.58
N LYS A 10 -54.13 5.11 6.83
CA LYS A 10 -55.39 5.47 6.16
C LYS A 10 -56.65 5.05 6.92
N LYS A 11 -56.51 4.32 8.04
CA LYS A 11 -57.60 3.75 8.86
C LYS A 11 -58.67 3.05 8.01
N LYS A 12 -58.24 2.36 6.95
CA LYS A 12 -59.10 1.67 5.98
C LYS A 12 -58.53 0.28 5.67
N TYR A 13 -59.42 -0.64 5.32
CA TYR A 13 -59.07 -1.98 4.88
C TYR A 13 -58.85 -1.97 3.36
N PHE A 14 -57.72 -2.50 2.92
CA PHE A 14 -57.42 -2.61 1.49
C PHE A 14 -57.36 -4.09 1.09
N LYS A 15 -57.97 -4.39 -0.05
CA LYS A 15 -57.98 -5.74 -0.62
C LYS A 15 -56.60 -6.06 -1.20
N ILE A 16 -56.01 -7.16 -0.76
CA ILE A 16 -54.74 -7.62 -1.31
C ILE A 16 -54.95 -8.10 -2.74
N GLN A 17 -54.24 -7.50 -3.69
CA GLN A 17 -54.26 -7.90 -5.09
C GLN A 17 -53.17 -8.95 -5.37
N ALA A 18 -53.43 -9.85 -6.33
CA ALA A 18 -52.40 -10.76 -6.80
C ALA A 18 -51.28 -9.97 -7.51
N ASN A 19 -50.04 -10.46 -7.46
CA ASN A 19 -48.86 -9.71 -7.93
C ASN A 19 -48.97 -9.29 -9.42
N HIS A 20 -49.66 -10.08 -10.25
CA HIS A 20 -49.90 -9.78 -11.67
C HIS A 20 -51.05 -8.80 -11.93
N ALA A 21 -51.92 -8.57 -10.94
CA ALA A 21 -53.09 -7.69 -11.04
C ALA A 21 -52.88 -6.34 -10.33
N ALA A 22 -51.74 -6.19 -9.64
CA ALA A 22 -51.39 -4.98 -8.91
C ALA A 22 -50.51 -4.07 -9.79
N PRO A 23 -50.74 -2.75 -9.81
CA PRO A 23 -49.84 -1.81 -10.49
C PRO A 23 -48.39 -1.98 -9.99
N PRO A 24 -47.38 -1.85 -10.87
CA PRO A 24 -45.98 -1.94 -10.47
C PRO A 24 -45.67 -0.91 -9.37
N GLY A 25 -45.17 -1.39 -8.23
CA GLY A 25 -44.93 -0.57 -7.03
C GLY A 25 -46.07 -0.50 -6.01
N SER A 26 -47.19 -1.20 -6.22
CA SER A 26 -48.31 -1.23 -5.27
C SER A 26 -47.92 -1.83 -3.90
N GLN A 27 -48.22 -1.08 -2.84
CA GLN A 27 -47.98 -1.50 -1.46
C GLN A 27 -48.90 -2.63 -0.97
N TYR A 28 -49.98 -2.92 -1.70
CA TYR A 28 -51.00 -3.91 -1.34
C TYR A 28 -50.93 -5.19 -2.21
N SER A 29 -49.79 -5.44 -2.84
CA SER A 29 -49.49 -6.72 -3.49
C SER A 29 -49.19 -7.80 -2.45
N LYS A 30 -49.42 -9.08 -2.78
CA LYS A 30 -49.14 -10.21 -1.87
C LYS A 30 -47.68 -10.22 -1.41
N ASP A 31 -46.74 -9.92 -2.29
CA ASP A 31 -45.31 -9.92 -1.95
C ASP A 31 -44.91 -8.72 -1.08
N ALA A 32 -45.44 -7.53 -1.36
CA ALA A 32 -45.17 -6.34 -0.54
C ALA A 32 -45.70 -6.51 0.89
N VAL A 33 -46.90 -7.08 1.01
CA VAL A 33 -47.52 -7.42 2.30
C VAL A 33 -46.66 -8.44 3.06
N LYS A 34 -46.20 -9.51 2.39
CA LYS A 34 -45.37 -10.54 3.01
C LYS A 34 -44.04 -9.96 3.52
N ARG A 35 -43.40 -9.09 2.73
CA ARG A 35 -42.18 -8.37 3.14
C ARG A 35 -42.42 -7.47 4.35
N LYS A 36 -43.51 -6.67 4.34
CA LYS A 36 -43.88 -5.82 5.48
C LYS A 36 -44.12 -6.63 6.76
N CYS A 37 -44.81 -7.77 6.68
CA CYS A 37 -45.01 -8.65 7.84
C CYS A 37 -43.69 -9.15 8.43
N VAL A 38 -42.75 -9.58 7.58
CA VAL A 38 -41.42 -10.06 8.02
C VAL A 38 -40.61 -8.92 8.65
N GLU A 39 -40.65 -7.72 8.07
CA GLU A 39 -39.98 -6.53 8.60
C GLU A 39 -40.52 -6.15 9.99
N GLN A 40 -41.85 -6.16 10.14
CA GLN A 40 -42.53 -5.85 11.40
C GLN A 40 -42.20 -6.88 12.48
N GLU A 41 -42.14 -8.16 12.14
CA GLU A 41 -41.73 -9.22 13.08
C GLU A 41 -40.26 -9.03 13.51
N LYS A 42 -39.36 -8.66 12.60
CA LYS A 42 -37.96 -8.36 12.90
C LYS A 42 -37.83 -7.14 13.82
N GLN A 43 -38.61 -6.09 13.60
CA GLN A 43 -38.67 -4.92 14.48
C GLN A 43 -39.19 -5.28 15.86
N GLN A 44 -40.29 -6.05 15.96
CA GLN A 44 -40.82 -6.51 17.24
C GLN A 44 -39.80 -7.38 18.00
N ARG A 45 -39.06 -8.26 17.31
CA ARG A 45 -37.96 -9.04 17.90
C ARG A 45 -36.85 -8.13 18.44
N LYS A 46 -36.43 -7.10 17.71
CA LYS A 46 -35.44 -6.12 18.19
C LYS A 46 -35.93 -5.37 19.43
N VAL A 47 -37.19 -4.91 19.42
CA VAL A 47 -37.79 -4.22 20.57
C VAL A 47 -37.83 -5.14 21.78
N ARG A 48 -38.28 -6.39 21.64
CA ARG A 48 -38.30 -7.39 22.71
C ARG A 48 -36.89 -7.66 23.25
N LEU A 49 -35.89 -7.82 22.40
CA LEU A 49 -34.50 -8.00 22.81
C LEU A 49 -33.95 -6.78 23.56
N SER A 50 -34.25 -5.57 23.09
CA SER A 50 -33.84 -4.33 23.77
C SER A 50 -34.48 -4.18 25.14
N HIS A 51 -35.77 -4.51 25.26
CA HIS A 51 -36.52 -4.44 26.50
C HIS A 51 -36.07 -5.53 27.49
N ARG A 52 -35.78 -6.74 26.98
CA ARG A 52 -35.18 -7.83 27.76
C ARG A 52 -33.80 -7.43 28.28
N ALA A 53 -32.94 -6.88 27.42
CA ALA A 53 -31.64 -6.37 27.83
C ALA A 53 -31.75 -5.24 28.86
N ALA A 54 -32.75 -4.35 28.75
CA ALA A 54 -32.96 -3.27 29.70
C ALA A 54 -33.48 -3.74 31.06
N LYS A 55 -34.24 -4.85 31.11
CA LYS A 55 -34.76 -5.44 32.36
C LYS A 55 -33.77 -6.40 33.03
N GLU A 56 -33.09 -7.22 32.24
CA GLU A 56 -32.25 -8.32 32.75
C GLU A 56 -30.78 -7.91 32.95
N LYS A 57 -30.29 -6.89 32.23
CA LYS A 57 -28.93 -6.41 32.45
C LYS A 57 -28.92 -5.28 33.46
N ILE A 58 -28.03 -5.41 34.44
CA ILE A 58 -27.69 -4.33 35.37
C ILE A 58 -27.23 -3.13 34.53
N ARG A 59 -27.97 -2.02 34.61
CA ARG A 59 -27.54 -0.76 34.01
C ARG A 59 -26.32 -0.28 34.79
N LYS A 60 -25.18 -0.10 34.09
CA LYS A 60 -24.05 0.63 34.68
C LYS A 60 -24.53 2.03 35.03
N ALA A 61 -24.17 2.52 36.21
CA ALA A 61 -24.52 3.86 36.62
C ALA A 61 -23.85 4.90 35.70
N ASP A 62 -24.57 5.97 35.34
CA ASP A 62 -24.10 6.95 34.35
C ASP A 62 -22.79 7.65 34.76
N PHE A 63 -22.54 7.78 36.07
CA PHE A 63 -21.30 8.35 36.58
C PHE A 63 -20.07 7.44 36.34
N LEU A 64 -20.24 6.13 36.15
CA LEU A 64 -19.15 5.20 35.78
C LEU A 64 -18.71 5.37 34.32
N VAL A 65 -19.54 6.00 33.49
CA VAL A 65 -19.25 6.29 32.07
C VAL A 65 -18.68 7.71 31.90
N HIS A 66 -18.67 8.52 32.97
CA HIS A 66 -18.23 9.90 32.91
C HIS A 66 -16.70 9.98 32.71
N PRO A 67 -16.20 10.65 31.65
CA PRO A 67 -14.79 10.61 31.23
C PRO A 67 -13.81 11.17 32.27
N LEU A 68 -14.30 11.89 33.27
CA LEU A 68 -13.48 12.51 34.32
C LEU A 68 -13.55 11.80 35.69
N ILE A 69 -14.58 10.98 35.95
CA ILE A 69 -14.91 10.49 37.31
C ILE A 69 -15.00 8.95 37.37
N GLY A 70 -15.00 8.25 36.22
CA GLY A 70 -15.18 6.81 36.16
C GLY A 70 -14.16 6.01 37.01
N LEU A 71 -14.67 5.10 37.83
CA LEU A 71 -13.93 4.09 38.61
C LEU A 71 -12.99 3.22 37.74
N GLU A 72 -13.25 3.18 36.43
CA GLU A 72 -12.40 2.57 35.39
C GLU A 72 -10.97 3.16 35.36
N LYS A 73 -10.80 4.41 35.81
CA LYS A 73 -9.48 5.08 35.97
C LYS A 73 -8.70 4.55 37.18
N GLN A 74 -9.38 4.08 38.23
CA GLN A 74 -8.77 3.53 39.45
C GLN A 74 -8.56 2.01 39.39
N ILE A 75 -9.36 1.29 38.61
CA ILE A 75 -9.26 -0.19 38.47
C ILE A 75 -8.30 -0.61 37.34
N GLY A 76 -7.70 0.34 36.61
CA GLY A 76 -6.83 0.04 35.47
C GLY A 76 -7.56 -0.48 34.23
N ALA A 77 -8.90 -0.52 34.26
CA ALA A 77 -9.75 -0.83 33.12
C ALA A 77 -9.87 0.39 32.20
N HIS A 78 -8.75 0.86 31.64
CA HIS A 78 -8.81 1.87 30.59
C HIS A 78 -9.64 1.31 29.44
N SER A 79 -10.71 2.01 29.06
CA SER A 79 -11.17 1.94 27.68
C SER A 79 -10.02 2.52 26.84
N ALA A 80 -9.05 1.67 26.51
CA ALA A 80 -7.82 2.07 25.85
C ALA A 80 -8.18 2.89 24.63
N SER A 81 -7.55 4.07 24.48
CA SER A 81 -7.75 4.90 23.29
C SER A 81 -7.56 4.06 22.03
N LYS A 82 -8.26 4.38 20.93
CA LYS A 82 -8.17 3.60 19.67
C LYS A 82 -6.71 3.32 19.29
N GLY A 83 -5.83 4.33 19.41
CA GLY A 83 -4.40 4.18 19.12
C GLY A 83 -3.66 3.22 20.06
N LEU A 84 -3.98 3.19 21.36
CA LEU A 84 -3.38 2.25 22.31
C LEU A 84 -3.86 0.80 22.05
N ARG A 85 -5.13 0.62 21.68
CA ARG A 85 -5.65 -0.70 21.28
C ARG A 85 -4.96 -1.23 20.02
N LEU A 86 -4.80 -0.39 19.01
CA LEU A 86 -4.10 -0.76 17.78
C LEU A 86 -2.63 -1.10 18.05
N GLU A 87 -1.97 -0.36 18.94
CA GLU A 87 -0.60 -0.67 19.37
C GLU A 87 -0.50 -2.03 20.07
N TRP A 88 -1.40 -2.36 21.00
CA TRP A 88 -1.44 -3.69 21.62
C TRP A 88 -1.77 -4.80 20.62
N GLN A 89 -2.68 -4.56 19.68
CA GLN A 89 -3.00 -5.49 18.60
C GLN A 89 -1.79 -5.72 17.70
N GLY A 90 -1.09 -4.66 17.30
CA GLY A 90 0.14 -4.73 16.55
C GLY A 90 1.22 -5.51 17.29
N GLN A 91 1.45 -5.22 18.58
CA GLN A 91 2.40 -5.96 19.41
C GLN A 91 2.06 -7.45 19.51
N ALA A 92 0.79 -7.79 19.77
CA ALA A 92 0.34 -9.17 19.83
C ALA A 92 0.49 -9.87 18.48
N TYR A 93 0.16 -9.19 17.39
CA TYR A 93 0.30 -9.69 16.02
C TYR A 93 1.77 -10.00 15.70
N VAL A 94 2.67 -9.06 15.98
CA VAL A 94 4.13 -9.21 15.76
C VAL A 94 4.70 -10.36 16.57
N SER A 95 4.24 -10.55 17.81
CA SER A 95 4.72 -11.63 18.68
C SER A 95 4.41 -13.04 18.17
N GLN A 96 3.44 -13.16 17.25
CA GLN A 96 2.96 -14.44 16.75
C GLN A 96 3.16 -14.60 15.24
N LEU A 97 3.91 -13.70 14.61
CA LEU A 97 4.25 -13.78 13.19
C LEU A 97 5.11 -15.02 12.91
N GLN A 98 4.66 -15.84 11.97
CA GLN A 98 5.37 -17.03 11.51
C GLN A 98 5.92 -16.81 10.10
N ARG A 99 7.19 -17.19 9.91
CA ARG A 99 7.86 -17.12 8.61
C ARG A 99 7.45 -18.29 7.73
N ARG A 100 7.11 -17.99 6.48
CA ARG A 100 6.92 -18.95 5.40
C ARG A 100 7.66 -18.49 4.15
N CYS A 101 8.52 -19.35 3.60
CA CYS A 101 9.07 -19.11 2.27
C CYS A 101 7.94 -19.30 1.22
N LEU A 102 7.57 -18.24 0.51
CA LEU A 102 6.55 -18.30 -0.52
C LEU A 102 7.11 -18.85 -1.82
N HIS A 103 8.24 -18.29 -2.25
CA HIS A 103 8.85 -18.62 -3.52
C HIS A 103 10.35 -18.37 -3.49
N ARG A 104 11.08 -19.17 -4.27
CA ARG A 104 12.50 -19.02 -4.51
C ARG A 104 12.73 -19.10 -6.01
N PHE A 105 13.14 -17.97 -6.56
CA PHE A 105 13.43 -17.80 -7.98
C PHE A 105 14.69 -18.57 -8.35
N GLU A 106 14.68 -19.28 -9.48
CA GLU A 106 15.85 -20.06 -9.89
C GLU A 106 16.99 -19.17 -10.41
N PRO A 107 18.24 -19.46 -10.02
CA PRO A 107 19.40 -18.84 -10.62
C PRO A 107 19.73 -19.54 -11.95
N TRP A 108 19.31 -19.04 -13.11
CA TRP A 108 19.73 -19.67 -14.37
C TRP A 108 19.97 -18.71 -15.54
N PRO A 109 21.17 -18.68 -16.16
CA PRO A 109 22.55 -19.08 -15.72
C PRO A 109 23.31 -18.26 -14.61
N SER A 110 22.67 -17.48 -13.75
CA SER A 110 23.29 -16.48 -12.84
C SER A 110 22.35 -16.19 -11.68
N ARG A 111 22.88 -15.69 -10.55
CA ARG A 111 22.08 -15.41 -9.36
C ARG A 111 21.00 -14.35 -9.65
N PHE A 112 19.75 -14.68 -9.35
CA PHE A 112 18.65 -13.71 -9.36
C PHE A 112 18.60 -12.99 -8.01
N SER A 113 18.53 -11.68 -8.03
CA SER A 113 18.31 -10.86 -6.84
C SER A 113 17.01 -10.10 -7.01
N VAL A 114 15.99 -10.50 -6.25
CA VAL A 114 14.72 -9.80 -6.17
C VAL A 114 14.98 -8.43 -5.56
N GLY A 115 14.59 -7.38 -6.28
CA GLY A 115 14.70 -5.99 -5.83
C GLY A 115 13.37 -5.43 -5.34
N HIS A 116 12.29 -5.83 -5.98
CA HIS A 116 10.95 -5.32 -5.77
C HIS A 116 9.95 -6.47 -5.81
N ILE A 117 8.92 -6.44 -4.96
CA ILE A 117 7.85 -7.42 -4.94
C ILE A 117 6.50 -6.72 -4.93
N VAL A 118 5.55 -7.20 -5.71
CA VAL A 118 4.13 -6.85 -5.58
C VAL A 118 3.30 -8.12 -5.70
N ARG A 119 2.23 -8.26 -4.91
CA ARG A 119 1.24 -9.32 -5.11
C ARG A 119 -0.13 -8.71 -5.41
N SER A 120 -0.82 -9.26 -6.38
CA SER A 120 -2.19 -8.87 -6.71
C SER A 120 -3.15 -9.32 -5.62
N LYS A 121 -3.96 -8.40 -5.09
CA LYS A 121 -5.01 -8.73 -4.12
C LYS A 121 -6.14 -9.55 -4.73
N VAL A 122 -6.44 -9.29 -6.00
CA VAL A 122 -7.52 -9.95 -6.73
C VAL A 122 -7.10 -11.34 -7.18
N SER A 123 -5.96 -11.43 -7.86
CA SER A 123 -5.53 -12.68 -8.50
C SER A 123 -4.59 -13.53 -7.64
N GLY A 124 -3.99 -12.95 -6.60
CA GLY A 124 -2.93 -13.58 -5.84
C GLY A 124 -1.63 -13.76 -6.63
N VAL A 125 -1.53 -13.25 -7.87
CA VAL A 125 -0.31 -13.34 -8.68
C VAL A 125 0.81 -12.57 -8.01
N LEU A 126 1.92 -13.25 -7.77
CA LEU A 126 3.13 -12.66 -7.21
C LEU A 126 3.99 -12.13 -8.36
N VAL A 127 4.41 -10.88 -8.30
CA VAL A 127 5.29 -10.25 -9.28
C VAL A 127 6.58 -9.86 -8.59
N ALA A 128 7.70 -10.30 -9.14
CA ALA A 128 9.03 -9.96 -8.66
C ALA A 128 9.82 -9.27 -9.78
N GLY A 129 10.39 -8.12 -9.44
CA GLY A 129 11.31 -7.38 -10.29
C GLY A 129 12.69 -7.46 -9.68
N GLY A 130 13.69 -7.75 -10.48
CA GLY A 130 15.02 -7.97 -9.96
C GLY A 130 16.10 -7.96 -11.03
N ASN A 131 17.30 -8.26 -10.55
CA ASN A 131 18.46 -8.38 -11.39
C ASN A 131 18.79 -9.84 -11.62
N TYR A 132 19.16 -10.11 -12.85
CA TYR A 132 19.52 -11.38 -13.39
C TYR A 132 20.87 -11.22 -14.10
N GLY A 133 21.98 -11.38 -13.37
CA GLY A 133 23.33 -11.12 -13.92
C GLY A 133 23.51 -9.68 -14.39
N ALA A 134 23.63 -9.48 -15.71
CA ALA A 134 23.73 -8.16 -16.37
C ALA A 134 22.40 -7.67 -16.98
N ASN A 135 21.29 -8.35 -16.66
CA ASN A 135 19.97 -8.02 -17.15
C ASN A 135 19.05 -7.71 -15.96
N SER A 136 18.09 -6.83 -16.15
CA SER A 136 16.98 -6.64 -15.21
C SER A 136 15.75 -7.30 -15.79
N SER A 137 14.99 -8.00 -14.96
CA SER A 137 13.79 -8.72 -15.39
C SER A 137 12.65 -8.53 -14.41
N VAL A 138 11.45 -8.60 -14.96
CA VAL A 138 10.21 -8.71 -14.19
C VAL A 138 9.59 -10.05 -14.52
N SER A 139 9.36 -10.85 -13.48
CA SER A 139 8.71 -12.15 -13.58
C SER A 139 7.45 -12.16 -12.72
N PHE A 140 6.45 -12.92 -13.11
CA PHE A 140 5.33 -13.24 -12.24
C PHE A 140 5.28 -14.75 -11.95
N CYS A 141 4.68 -15.09 -10.83
CA CYS A 141 4.39 -16.44 -10.42
C CYS A 141 2.90 -16.53 -10.06
N VAL A 142 2.18 -17.38 -10.78
CA VAL A 142 0.76 -17.62 -10.53
C VAL A 142 0.60 -18.54 -9.32
N PRO A 143 -0.30 -18.21 -8.37
CA PRO A 143 -0.57 -19.07 -7.24
C PRO A 143 -1.31 -20.34 -7.65
N GLU A 144 -0.92 -21.47 -7.06
CA GLU A 144 -1.67 -22.71 -7.08
C GLU A 144 -2.27 -22.96 -5.69
N TYR A 145 -3.55 -23.31 -5.66
CA TYR A 145 -4.27 -23.63 -4.43
C TYR A 145 -4.31 -25.15 -4.25
N SER A 146 -3.50 -25.67 -3.34
CA SER A 146 -3.50 -27.08 -2.96
C SER A 146 -3.93 -27.22 -1.50
N GLN A 147 -4.95 -28.04 -1.23
CA GLN A 147 -5.43 -28.33 0.14
C GLN A 147 -5.70 -27.07 1.01
N GLY A 148 -6.24 -26.00 0.41
CA GLY A 148 -6.52 -24.74 1.11
C GLY A 148 -5.29 -23.89 1.43
N LYS A 149 -4.09 -24.28 0.96
CA LYS A 149 -2.86 -23.48 1.05
C LYS A 149 -2.51 -22.91 -0.31
N GLN A 150 -2.26 -21.61 -0.34
CA GLN A 150 -1.70 -20.92 -1.50
C GLN A 150 -0.21 -21.27 -1.62
N THR A 151 0.22 -21.76 -2.77
CA THR A 151 1.61 -22.13 -3.08
C THR A 151 2.04 -21.51 -4.39
N TYR A 152 3.33 -21.22 -4.55
CA TYR A 152 3.90 -20.63 -5.77
C TYR A 152 4.87 -21.63 -6.39
N PRO A 153 4.36 -22.62 -7.14
CA PRO A 153 5.20 -23.62 -7.75
C PRO A 153 6.05 -23.00 -8.86
N ARG A 154 7.30 -23.46 -8.99
CA ARG A 154 8.26 -22.94 -9.98
C ARG A 154 7.77 -22.99 -11.43
N ARG A 155 7.00 -24.03 -11.78
CA ARG A 155 6.42 -24.18 -13.12
C ARG A 155 5.51 -23.03 -13.55
N MET A 156 5.03 -22.23 -12.60
CA MET A 156 4.15 -21.09 -12.85
C MET A 156 4.93 -19.77 -12.89
N GLU A 157 6.27 -19.81 -12.88
CA GLU A 157 7.11 -18.64 -13.08
C GLU A 157 7.20 -18.30 -14.57
N HIS A 158 6.90 -17.05 -14.91
CA HIS A 158 6.99 -16.52 -16.25
C HIS A 158 7.67 -15.16 -16.24
N ALA A 159 8.70 -14.98 -17.07
CA ALA A 159 9.32 -13.69 -17.29
C ALA A 159 8.43 -12.85 -18.24
N ILE A 160 8.06 -11.64 -17.80
CA ILE A 160 7.33 -10.67 -18.62
C ILE A 160 8.28 -10.05 -19.64
N PHE A 161 9.40 -9.52 -19.14
CA PHE A 161 10.45 -8.97 -19.97
C PHE A 161 11.80 -9.08 -19.26
N LYS A 162 12.85 -9.06 -20.08
CA LYS A 162 14.24 -9.12 -19.64
C LYS A 162 15.02 -8.16 -20.50
N GLU A 163 15.61 -7.14 -19.88
CA GLU A 163 16.39 -6.13 -20.60
C GLU A 163 17.84 -6.14 -20.12
N PRO A 164 18.81 -6.14 -21.05
CA PRO A 164 20.20 -5.94 -20.68
C PRO A 164 20.39 -4.50 -20.17
N TYR A 165 21.29 -4.30 -19.22
CA TYR A 165 21.64 -2.97 -18.74
C TYR A 165 23.13 -2.70 -18.85
N ARG A 166 23.49 -1.41 -18.84
CA ARG A 166 24.89 -1.00 -18.96
C ARG A 166 25.65 -1.32 -17.68
N VAL A 167 26.49 -2.35 -17.69
CA VAL A 167 27.47 -2.61 -16.63
C VAL A 167 28.66 -1.68 -16.84
N ASN A 168 28.67 -0.52 -16.18
CA ASN A 168 29.83 0.38 -16.24
C ASN A 168 31.01 -0.22 -15.47
N SER A 169 31.94 -0.86 -16.18
CA SER A 169 33.22 -1.39 -15.66
C SER A 169 34.24 -0.33 -15.24
N ARG A 170 33.87 0.97 -15.21
CA ARG A 170 34.78 2.11 -14.99
C ARG A 170 34.48 2.97 -13.75
N SER A 171 33.73 2.47 -12.77
CA SER A 171 33.53 3.16 -11.48
C SER A 171 34.75 3.00 -10.56
N SER A 172 35.90 3.57 -10.92
CA SER A 172 37.13 3.59 -10.11
C SER A 172 37.34 4.91 -9.34
N ARG A 173 36.30 5.76 -9.20
CA ARG A 173 36.45 7.09 -8.56
C ARG A 173 35.41 7.50 -7.50
N SER A 174 34.52 6.60 -7.07
CA SER A 174 33.71 6.83 -5.86
C SER A 174 34.09 5.80 -4.79
N SER A 175 34.49 6.26 -3.62
CA SER A 175 34.95 5.45 -2.47
C SER A 175 33.88 4.57 -1.83
N GLU A 176 32.67 4.50 -2.40
CA GLU A 176 31.64 3.54 -2.02
C GLU A 176 31.53 2.50 -3.15
N ILE A 177 32.27 1.40 -2.99
CA ILE A 177 32.14 0.22 -3.84
C ILE A 177 30.80 -0.42 -3.45
N VAL A 178 29.72 -0.03 -4.10
CA VAL A 178 28.49 -0.83 -4.11
C VAL A 178 28.69 -1.90 -5.18
N PRO A 179 28.79 -3.20 -4.82
CA PRO A 179 28.95 -4.26 -5.79
C PRO A 179 27.92 -4.19 -6.93
N ALA A 180 28.35 -4.40 -8.17
CA ALA A 180 27.51 -4.24 -9.37
C ALA A 180 26.22 -5.11 -9.37
N TYR A 181 26.18 -6.19 -8.58
CA TYR A 181 25.00 -7.03 -8.39
C TYR A 181 23.93 -6.43 -7.45
N LEU A 182 24.25 -5.35 -6.72
CA LEU A 182 23.31 -4.64 -5.84
C LEU A 182 22.63 -3.43 -6.52
N ARG A 183 23.07 -3.02 -7.71
CA ARG A 183 22.39 -1.95 -8.47
C ARG A 183 21.24 -2.52 -9.28
N ASN A 184 20.04 -2.54 -8.70
CA ASN A 184 18.80 -2.77 -9.46
C ASN A 184 18.57 -1.59 -10.40
N GLN A 185 18.56 -1.84 -11.71
CA GLN A 185 18.21 -0.83 -12.72
C GLN A 185 16.69 -0.70 -12.88
N LEU A 186 15.96 -1.69 -12.39
CA LEU A 186 14.56 -1.56 -12.06
C LEU A 186 14.43 -0.62 -10.84
N SER A 187 13.99 0.61 -11.09
CA SER A 187 13.92 1.63 -10.06
C SER A 187 12.69 1.47 -9.16
N SER A 188 11.56 1.03 -9.72
CA SER A 188 10.36 0.74 -8.92
C SER A 188 9.34 -0.14 -9.62
N MET A 189 8.46 -0.75 -8.82
CA MET A 189 7.27 -1.44 -9.30
C MET A 189 6.04 -1.08 -8.48
N SER A 190 4.94 -0.84 -9.19
CA SER A 190 3.64 -0.50 -8.62
C SER A 190 2.51 -1.25 -9.33
N LEU A 191 1.55 -1.77 -8.56
CA LEU A 191 0.35 -2.42 -9.07
C LEU A 191 -0.88 -1.56 -8.79
N SER A 192 -1.63 -1.25 -9.83
CA SER A 192 -2.90 -0.52 -9.75
C SER A 192 -4.03 -1.41 -9.20
N HIS A 193 -5.03 -0.76 -8.60
CA HIS A 193 -6.29 -1.39 -8.22
C HIS A 193 -7.04 -2.00 -9.43
N THR A 194 -6.75 -1.52 -10.65
CA THR A 194 -7.28 -2.05 -11.92
C THR A 194 -6.53 -3.29 -12.44
N GLY A 195 -5.52 -3.79 -11.74
CA GLY A 195 -4.73 -4.97 -12.15
C GLY A 195 -3.57 -4.66 -13.11
N TYR A 196 -3.35 -3.41 -13.47
CA TYR A 196 -2.19 -3.00 -14.28
C TYR A 196 -0.93 -2.86 -13.41
N LEU A 197 0.16 -3.45 -13.87
CA LEU A 197 1.50 -3.30 -13.36
C LEU A 197 2.24 -2.20 -14.14
N LEU A 198 2.91 -1.31 -13.41
CA LEU A 198 3.91 -0.40 -13.93
C LEU A 198 5.27 -0.77 -13.33
N ALA A 199 6.23 -1.04 -14.20
CA ALA A 199 7.64 -1.18 -13.87
C ALA A 199 8.43 -0.01 -14.47
N THR A 200 9.23 0.67 -13.65
CA THR A 200 10.11 1.75 -14.10
C THR A 200 11.53 1.25 -14.18
N MET A 201 12.20 1.53 -15.29
CA MET A 201 13.58 1.15 -15.51
C MET A 201 14.41 2.35 -15.93
N ASP A 202 15.53 2.51 -15.25
CA ASP A 202 16.53 3.53 -15.56
C ASP A 202 17.80 2.86 -16.11
N SER A 203 18.61 3.61 -16.85
CA SER A 203 19.92 3.17 -17.34
C SER A 203 19.88 1.86 -18.18
N GLY A 204 19.02 1.83 -19.20
CA GLY A 204 19.02 0.79 -20.23
C GLY A 204 20.37 0.64 -20.96
N PRO A 205 20.49 -0.27 -21.95
CA PRO A 205 21.77 -0.58 -22.58
C PRO A 205 22.40 0.64 -23.28
N ASN A 206 21.54 1.54 -23.81
CA ASN A 206 21.94 2.80 -24.43
C ASN A 206 21.94 3.99 -23.46
N GLY A 207 21.60 3.78 -22.19
CA GLY A 207 21.35 4.82 -21.20
C GLY A 207 19.89 5.30 -21.15
N ASP A 208 19.02 4.81 -22.04
CA ASP A 208 17.60 5.17 -22.08
C ASP A 208 16.85 4.68 -20.83
N SER A 209 15.91 5.48 -20.35
CA SER A 209 14.89 5.04 -19.40
C SER A 209 13.62 4.60 -20.12
N PHE A 210 12.89 3.66 -19.54
CA PHE A 210 11.58 3.29 -20.07
C PHE A 210 10.60 2.82 -18.99
N LEU A 211 9.32 2.94 -19.32
CA LEU A 211 8.20 2.43 -18.55
C LEU A 211 7.70 1.14 -19.20
N GLY A 212 7.60 0.07 -18.42
CA GLY A 212 6.94 -1.18 -18.82
C GLY A 212 5.56 -1.27 -18.19
N LEU A 213 4.52 -1.32 -19.01
CA LEU A 213 3.12 -1.38 -18.58
C LEU A 213 2.48 -2.69 -19.05
N LEU A 214 1.85 -3.40 -18.13
CA LEU A 214 1.22 -4.69 -18.41
C LEU A 214 -0.04 -4.88 -17.56
N MET A 215 -1.11 -5.42 -18.12
CA MET A 215 -2.25 -5.91 -17.35
C MET A 215 -1.92 -7.31 -16.81
N LEU A 216 -2.01 -7.51 -15.50
CA LEU A 216 -1.86 -8.85 -14.93
C LEU A 216 -3.06 -9.73 -15.30
N PRO A 217 -2.85 -11.03 -15.51
CA PRO A 217 -3.94 -11.93 -15.85
C PRO A 217 -4.89 -12.09 -14.65
N ASP A 218 -6.19 -12.12 -14.95
CA ASP A 218 -7.23 -12.41 -13.95
C ASP A 218 -7.53 -13.92 -13.95
N PRO A 219 -7.31 -14.63 -12.83
CA PRO A 219 -7.58 -16.06 -12.70
C PRO A 219 -9.05 -16.41 -12.89
N ASN A 220 -9.97 -15.45 -12.75
CA ASN A 220 -11.40 -15.69 -12.86
C ASN A 220 -11.91 -15.67 -14.31
N THR A 221 -11.15 -15.08 -15.24
CA THR A 221 -11.62 -14.89 -16.62
C THR A 221 -11.33 -16.11 -17.48
N ASP A 222 -10.24 -16.83 -17.23
CA ASP A 222 -9.85 -18.01 -18.01
C ASP A 222 -9.52 -19.18 -17.08
N GLY A 223 -10.40 -20.17 -17.02
CA GLY A 223 -10.11 -21.51 -16.46
C GLY A 223 -9.08 -22.31 -17.30
N ILE A 224 -8.20 -21.62 -18.02
CA ILE A 224 -7.28 -22.16 -19.01
C ILE A 224 -5.87 -21.95 -18.47
N LEU A 225 -5.09 -23.03 -18.50
CA LEU A 225 -3.64 -23.03 -18.32
C LEU A 225 -3.04 -21.73 -18.84
N TYR A 226 -2.30 -21.01 -17.99
CA TYR A 226 -1.50 -19.84 -18.33
C TYR A 226 -0.46 -20.23 -19.38
N SER A 227 -0.88 -20.36 -20.63
CA SER A 227 -0.02 -20.66 -21.74
C SER A 227 0.79 -19.40 -22.04
N SER A 228 2.10 -19.57 -22.24
CA SER A 228 3.04 -18.49 -22.58
C SER A 228 2.63 -17.64 -23.80
N SER A 229 1.59 -18.04 -24.55
CA SER A 229 1.11 -17.40 -25.78
C SER A 229 -0.02 -16.38 -25.60
N THR A 230 -0.67 -16.28 -24.43
CA THR A 230 -1.78 -15.31 -24.21
C THR A 230 -1.29 -13.98 -23.63
N PHE A 231 0.01 -13.83 -23.38
CA PHE A 231 0.58 -12.62 -22.81
C PHE A 231 0.68 -11.53 -23.88
N THR A 232 -0.03 -10.43 -23.64
CA THR A 232 0.17 -9.21 -24.43
C THR A 232 1.55 -8.66 -24.14
N ASP A 233 2.31 -8.32 -25.18
CA ASP A 233 3.61 -7.66 -25.03
C ASP A 233 3.44 -6.41 -24.17
N ALA A 234 4.29 -6.26 -23.15
CA ALA A 234 4.26 -5.09 -22.28
C ALA A 234 4.46 -3.82 -23.13
N VAL A 235 3.59 -2.82 -22.92
CA VAL A 235 3.73 -1.53 -23.59
C VAL A 235 4.96 -0.82 -23.03
N ARG A 236 5.88 -0.44 -23.91
CA ARG A 236 7.11 0.25 -23.56
C ARG A 236 7.05 1.72 -23.97
N ILE A 237 7.19 2.63 -23.00
CA ILE A 237 7.29 4.07 -23.25
C ILE A 237 8.71 4.50 -22.91
N ARG A 238 9.48 4.94 -23.91
CA ARG A 238 10.86 5.44 -23.70
C ARG A 238 10.82 6.91 -23.30
N ILE A 239 11.68 7.25 -22.36
CA ILE A 239 11.75 8.57 -21.73
C ILE A 239 13.24 8.93 -21.57
N PRO A 240 13.66 10.16 -21.92
CA PRO A 240 15.06 10.57 -21.77
C PRO A 240 15.45 10.84 -20.30
N GLU A 241 14.50 11.17 -19.44
CA GLU A 241 14.71 11.41 -18.01
C GLU A 241 14.90 10.12 -17.22
N SER A 242 15.75 10.15 -16.19
CA SER A 242 15.93 9.03 -15.25
C SER A 242 14.71 8.85 -14.37
N LEU A 243 14.29 7.60 -14.21
CA LEU A 243 13.11 7.21 -13.44
C LEU A 243 13.52 6.72 -12.04
N TRP A 244 12.96 7.30 -10.99
CA TRP A 244 13.33 6.96 -9.61
C TRP A 244 12.28 6.14 -8.87
N CYS A 245 10.99 6.42 -9.10
CA CYS A 245 9.91 5.79 -8.35
C CYS A 245 8.57 5.88 -9.07
N SER A 246 7.64 5.02 -8.69
CA SER A 246 6.24 5.04 -9.11
C SER A 246 5.30 4.71 -7.96
N ALA A 247 4.08 5.24 -8.04
CA ALA A 247 2.99 4.90 -7.14
C ALA A 247 1.66 4.82 -7.89
N PRO A 248 0.84 3.78 -7.65
CA PRO A 248 -0.47 3.65 -8.27
C PRO A 248 -1.49 4.53 -7.55
N CYS A 249 -2.40 5.14 -8.31
CA CYS A 249 -3.53 5.83 -7.72
C CYS A 249 -4.39 4.81 -6.94
N PRO A 250 -4.70 5.07 -5.65
CA PRO A 250 -5.33 4.08 -4.78
C PRO A 250 -6.76 3.75 -5.21
N THR A 251 -7.46 4.72 -5.81
CA THR A 251 -8.87 4.61 -6.20
C THR A 251 -9.11 5.40 -7.47
N GLY A 252 -9.91 4.88 -8.38
CA GLY A 252 -10.30 5.59 -9.59
C GLY A 252 -11.14 4.71 -10.51
N GLN A 253 -11.61 5.29 -11.61
CA GLN A 253 -12.20 4.53 -12.71
C GLN A 253 -11.13 4.13 -13.74
N ASN A 254 -10.12 4.99 -13.92
CA ASN A 254 -9.04 4.79 -14.87
C ASN A 254 -7.75 4.40 -14.14
N THR A 255 -6.92 3.62 -14.82
CA THR A 255 -5.56 3.32 -14.35
C THR A 255 -4.72 4.59 -14.42
N LEU A 256 -4.20 5.01 -13.27
CA LEU A 256 -3.39 6.21 -13.14
C LEU A 256 -2.19 5.93 -12.23
N PHE A 257 -1.00 6.32 -12.67
CA PHE A 257 0.24 6.23 -11.90
C PHE A 257 0.90 7.60 -11.78
N ALA A 258 1.51 7.85 -10.64
CA ALA A 258 2.46 8.94 -10.44
C ALA A 258 3.87 8.40 -10.59
N ILE A 259 4.77 9.18 -11.22
CA ILE A 259 6.14 8.80 -11.50
C ILE A 259 7.07 9.94 -11.12
N GLY A 260 8.07 9.64 -10.28
CA GLY A 260 9.14 10.56 -9.93
C GLY A 260 10.33 10.40 -10.88
N THR A 261 10.76 11.50 -11.47
CA THR A 261 11.84 11.54 -12.46
C THR A 261 12.94 12.52 -12.07
N SER A 262 14.05 12.52 -12.80
CA SER A 262 15.12 13.52 -12.65
C SER A 262 14.69 14.95 -13.02
N ASP A 263 13.57 15.12 -13.73
CA ASP A 263 13.05 16.41 -14.21
C ASP A 263 11.66 16.75 -13.64
N GLY A 264 11.24 16.06 -12.59
CA GLY A 264 10.01 16.38 -11.85
C GLY A 264 9.01 15.23 -11.79
N LEU A 265 7.74 15.62 -11.63
CA LEU A 265 6.61 14.70 -11.48
C LEU A 265 5.93 14.48 -12.84
N TYR A 266 5.71 13.21 -13.18
CA TYR A 266 4.90 12.80 -14.32
C TYR A 266 3.72 11.96 -13.84
N THR A 267 2.64 11.97 -14.61
CA THR A 267 1.56 10.99 -14.46
C THR A 267 1.38 10.20 -15.75
N VAL A 268 1.10 8.91 -15.60
CA VAL A 268 0.73 8.02 -16.69
C VAL A 268 -0.67 7.53 -16.47
N GLU A 269 -1.54 7.74 -17.46
CA GLU A 269 -2.90 7.23 -17.47
C GLU A 269 -3.18 6.49 -18.77
N GLY A 270 -4.01 5.46 -18.71
CA GLY A 270 -4.29 4.67 -19.89
C GLY A 270 -5.01 3.38 -19.61
N VAL A 271 -5.43 2.73 -20.70
CA VAL A 271 -6.07 1.41 -20.70
C VAL A 271 -5.60 0.65 -21.93
N GLY A 272 -5.27 -0.63 -21.75
CA GLY A 272 -4.78 -1.51 -22.82
C GLY A 272 -3.48 -1.00 -23.42
N TYR A 273 -3.51 -0.66 -24.71
CA TYR A 273 -2.36 -0.15 -25.46
C TYR A 273 -2.27 1.38 -25.51
N ARG A 274 -3.28 2.10 -25.01
CA ARG A 274 -3.35 3.57 -25.09
C ARG A 274 -2.93 4.18 -23.76
N TRP A 275 -1.73 4.76 -23.75
CA TRP A 275 -1.15 5.40 -22.57
C TRP A 275 -0.73 6.82 -22.88
N THR A 276 -1.06 7.72 -21.96
CA THR A 276 -0.75 9.14 -22.04
C THR A 276 0.17 9.50 -20.88
N LEU A 277 1.35 10.01 -21.22
CA LEU A 277 2.33 10.53 -20.28
C LEU A 277 2.17 12.05 -20.19
N SER A 278 1.99 12.58 -18.98
CA SER A 278 1.80 14.01 -18.73
C SER A 278 2.76 14.53 -17.67
N LYS A 279 3.57 15.54 -18.00
CA LYS A 279 4.41 16.26 -17.04
C LYS A 279 3.56 17.21 -16.19
N LYS A 280 3.79 17.25 -14.89
CA LYS A 280 3.05 18.12 -13.95
C LYS A 280 3.85 19.36 -13.57
N PRO A 281 3.16 20.49 -13.30
CA PRO A 281 3.82 21.74 -12.89
C PRO A 281 4.52 21.55 -11.54
N PHE A 282 5.58 22.33 -11.31
CA PHE A 282 6.36 22.26 -10.09
C PHE A 282 6.21 23.55 -9.24
N PRO A 283 6.33 23.50 -7.89
CA PRO A 283 6.13 24.65 -7.00
C PRO A 283 6.79 25.98 -7.38
N ASN A 284 7.99 25.96 -7.97
CA ASN A 284 8.70 27.18 -8.34
C ASN A 284 8.45 27.67 -9.77
N ASP A 285 7.62 26.98 -10.56
CA ASP A 285 7.37 27.35 -11.97
C ASP A 285 6.31 28.45 -12.11
N VAL A 286 5.54 28.71 -11.04
CA VAL A 286 4.35 29.59 -11.06
C VAL A 286 4.54 30.89 -10.26
N LEU A 287 5.61 31.01 -9.46
CA LEU A 287 5.79 32.10 -8.48
C LEU A 287 5.87 33.53 -9.07
N THR A 288 5.99 33.70 -10.39
CA THR A 288 6.04 35.03 -11.03
C THR A 288 5.15 35.16 -12.27
N GLY A 289 4.23 34.23 -12.54
CA GLY A 289 3.39 34.24 -13.74
C GLY A 289 4.16 34.11 -15.06
N ARG A 290 5.49 33.88 -15.00
CA ARG A 290 6.34 33.55 -16.14
C ARG A 290 6.87 32.13 -15.92
N PRO A 291 6.73 31.22 -16.90
CA PRO A 291 7.32 29.91 -16.80
C PRO A 291 8.84 30.09 -16.64
N VAL A 292 9.42 29.52 -15.57
CA VAL A 292 10.87 29.45 -15.42
C VAL A 292 11.39 28.57 -16.54
N SER A 293 11.85 29.18 -17.63
CA SER A 293 12.06 28.48 -18.89
C SER A 293 13.23 27.50 -18.89
N ASN A 294 14.06 27.48 -17.84
CA ASN A 294 15.20 26.56 -17.75
C ASN A 294 15.55 26.29 -16.29
N ARG A 295 15.06 25.19 -15.72
CA ARG A 295 15.80 24.54 -14.64
C ARG A 295 16.91 23.71 -15.25
N HIS A 296 18.09 23.72 -14.63
CA HIS A 296 19.13 22.78 -15.04
C HIS A 296 18.61 21.37 -14.81
N ILE A 297 18.48 20.59 -15.89
CA ILE A 297 18.09 19.18 -15.87
C ILE A 297 18.98 18.45 -14.86
N GLY A 298 18.37 17.70 -13.93
CA GLY A 298 19.09 17.00 -12.86
C GLY A 298 19.51 17.85 -11.66
N SER A 299 19.05 19.11 -11.54
CA SER A 299 19.17 19.88 -10.29
C SER A 299 18.46 19.13 -9.14
N SER A 300 19.07 19.07 -7.95
CA SER A 300 18.46 18.41 -6.77
C SER A 300 17.08 18.96 -6.41
N HIS A 301 16.78 20.18 -6.83
CA HIS A 301 15.49 20.87 -6.65
C HIS A 301 14.42 20.48 -7.68
N ALA A 302 14.75 19.62 -8.65
CA ALA A 302 13.84 19.08 -9.66
C ALA A 302 13.73 17.54 -9.58
N VAL A 303 14.74 16.85 -9.04
CA VAL A 303 14.75 15.39 -8.91
C VAL A 303 13.74 14.93 -7.86
N VAL A 304 12.68 14.27 -8.32
CA VAL A 304 11.65 13.64 -7.48
C VAL A 304 12.06 12.19 -7.24
N THR A 305 12.47 11.89 -6.02
CA THR A 305 12.99 10.57 -5.60
C THR A 305 11.91 9.66 -5.05
N SER A 306 10.80 10.22 -4.56
CA SER A 306 9.67 9.45 -4.04
C SER A 306 8.34 10.10 -4.36
N VAL A 307 7.33 9.28 -4.65
CA VAL A 307 5.95 9.68 -4.89
C VAL A 307 5.00 8.80 -4.10
N GLU A 308 3.93 9.39 -3.57
CA GLU A 308 2.91 8.71 -2.78
C GLU A 308 1.56 9.43 -2.93
N TRP A 309 0.45 8.69 -2.96
CA TRP A 309 -0.89 9.28 -3.11
C TRP A 309 -1.54 9.56 -1.74
N LEU A 310 -1.86 10.82 -1.48
CA LEU A 310 -2.65 11.24 -0.30
C LEU A 310 -4.16 11.07 -0.49
N SER A 311 -4.61 11.03 -1.73
CA SER A 311 -5.99 10.75 -2.15
C SER A 311 -5.96 10.36 -3.62
N SER A 312 -7.10 10.19 -4.29
CA SER A 312 -7.14 10.01 -5.75
C SER A 312 -6.61 11.21 -6.54
N ASP A 313 -6.58 12.39 -5.89
CA ASP A 313 -6.36 13.67 -6.59
C ASP A 313 -5.09 14.38 -6.12
N VAL A 314 -4.54 13.98 -4.97
CA VAL A 314 -3.40 14.67 -4.35
C VAL A 314 -2.22 13.72 -4.26
N ILE A 315 -1.11 14.14 -4.88
CA ILE A 315 0.16 13.42 -4.88
C ILE A 315 1.13 14.15 -3.97
N ALA A 316 1.76 13.42 -3.05
CA ALA A 316 2.92 13.88 -2.29
C ALA A 316 4.20 13.47 -3.02
N CYS A 317 5.12 14.41 -3.17
CA CYS A 317 6.39 14.22 -3.87
C CYS A 317 7.56 14.60 -2.96
N GLY A 318 8.50 13.70 -2.82
CA GLY A 318 9.76 13.88 -2.10
C GLY A 318 10.90 14.19 -3.05
N LEU A 319 11.71 15.17 -2.69
CA LEU A 319 12.81 15.66 -3.50
C LEU A 319 14.15 15.25 -2.90
N LYS A 320 15.14 15.18 -3.78
CA LYS A 320 16.54 15.00 -3.38
C LYS A 320 17.07 16.17 -2.51
N ASP A 321 16.49 17.35 -2.65
CA ASP A 321 16.87 18.53 -1.87
C ASP A 321 16.27 18.57 -0.45
N SER A 322 15.52 17.55 -0.03
CA SER A 322 14.76 17.41 1.23
C SER A 322 13.33 17.97 1.25
N ALA A 323 12.91 18.73 0.24
CA ALA A 323 11.56 19.27 0.20
C ALA A 323 10.54 18.14 -0.01
N VAL A 324 9.34 18.34 0.56
CA VAL A 324 8.15 17.56 0.23
C VAL A 324 7.07 18.54 -0.23
N PHE A 325 6.63 18.39 -1.48
CA PHE A 325 5.53 19.17 -2.04
C PHE A 325 4.33 18.30 -2.35
N LEU A 326 3.17 18.94 -2.39
CA LEU A 326 1.91 18.35 -2.79
C LEU A 326 1.52 18.90 -4.15
N HIS A 327 1.01 18.04 -5.02
CA HIS A 327 0.39 18.40 -6.28
C HIS A 327 -1.08 17.97 -6.25
N ASP A 328 -2.00 18.90 -6.54
CA ASP A 328 -3.43 18.63 -6.65
C ASP A 328 -3.83 18.60 -8.12
N LEU A 329 -4.28 17.43 -8.59
CA LEU A 329 -4.67 17.19 -9.98
C LEU A 329 -5.89 18.00 -10.41
N ARG A 330 -6.78 18.37 -9.48
CA ARG A 330 -8.01 19.10 -9.81
C ARG A 330 -7.74 20.56 -10.14
N SER A 331 -6.84 21.18 -9.40
CA SER A 331 -6.46 22.59 -9.60
C SER A 331 -5.23 22.75 -10.48
N GLY A 332 -4.44 21.68 -10.66
CA GLY A 332 -3.07 21.77 -11.19
C GLY A 332 -2.11 22.49 -10.24
N GLY A 333 -2.56 22.84 -9.03
CA GLY A 333 -1.79 23.59 -8.05
C GLY A 333 -0.68 22.75 -7.42
N THR A 334 0.37 23.42 -6.98
CA THR A 334 1.46 22.81 -6.19
C THR A 334 1.79 23.63 -4.97
N ALA A 335 2.17 22.95 -3.88
CA ALA A 335 2.57 23.61 -2.64
C ALA A 335 3.63 22.79 -1.91
N THR A 336 4.79 23.39 -1.64
CA THR A 336 5.78 22.80 -0.73
C THR A 336 5.29 22.93 0.70
N ARG A 337 5.21 21.80 1.42
CA ARG A 337 4.61 21.74 2.78
C ARG A 337 5.61 21.40 3.87
N LEU A 338 6.62 20.58 3.57
CA LEU A 338 7.55 20.07 4.58
C LEU A 338 8.99 20.10 4.04
N GLN A 339 9.95 20.11 4.95
CA GLN A 339 11.38 19.88 4.69
C GLN A 339 11.89 18.79 5.62
N HIS A 340 12.36 17.69 5.05
CA HIS A 340 12.97 16.60 5.80
C HIS A 340 14.41 16.97 6.20
N PRO A 341 15.02 16.42 7.27
CA PRO A 341 16.43 16.71 7.60
C PRO A 341 17.46 16.34 6.52
N HIS A 342 17.11 15.35 5.70
CA HIS A 342 17.98 14.79 4.67
C HIS A 342 17.26 14.72 3.32
N SER A 343 18.00 14.38 2.26
CA SER A 343 17.40 14.01 0.97
C SER A 343 16.32 12.98 1.18
N VAL A 344 15.13 13.19 0.62
CA VAL A 344 14.03 12.23 0.73
C VAL A 344 14.37 11.00 -0.10
N SER A 345 14.24 9.82 0.49
CA SER A 345 14.42 8.53 -0.19
C SER A 345 13.07 7.86 -0.47
N LYS A 346 12.16 7.85 0.52
CA LYS A 346 10.85 7.21 0.39
C LYS A 346 9.80 7.91 1.25
N ILE A 347 8.58 8.01 0.74
CA ILE A 347 7.40 8.55 1.42
C ILE A 347 6.32 7.46 1.47
N ARG A 348 5.64 7.36 2.60
CA ARG A 348 4.44 6.53 2.75
C ARG A 348 3.35 7.25 3.51
N ARG A 349 2.11 7.08 3.07
CA ARG A 349 0.94 7.69 3.68
C ARG A 349 0.48 6.88 4.89
N VAL A 350 0.26 7.53 6.03
CA VAL A 350 -0.37 6.91 7.20
C VAL A 350 -1.88 7.13 7.18
N ASP A 351 -2.31 8.36 6.94
CA ASP A 351 -3.71 8.73 6.79
C ASP A 351 -3.83 9.97 5.89
N SER A 352 -4.98 10.64 5.87
CA SER A 352 -5.21 11.81 5.01
C SER A 352 -4.33 13.02 5.33
N TYR A 353 -3.66 13.06 6.49
CA TYR A 353 -2.87 14.20 6.94
C TYR A 353 -1.48 13.82 7.48
N ARG A 354 -1.21 12.55 7.76
CA ARG A 354 0.09 12.08 8.26
C ARG A 354 0.87 11.31 7.19
N LEU A 355 2.15 11.64 7.11
CA LEU A 355 3.12 11.03 6.20
C LEU A 355 4.33 10.57 6.98
N VAL A 356 4.84 9.39 6.68
CA VAL A 356 6.19 8.98 7.07
C VAL A 356 7.13 9.26 5.91
N VAL A 357 8.23 9.94 6.20
CA VAL A 357 9.27 10.28 5.24
C VAL A 357 10.59 9.70 5.74
N ALA A 358 11.20 8.86 4.93
CA ALA A 358 12.58 8.44 5.09
C ALA A 358 13.50 9.37 4.33
N GLY A 359 14.64 9.65 4.93
CA GLY A 359 15.82 10.19 4.29
C GLY A 359 17.00 9.27 4.52
N GLN A 360 18.19 9.78 4.21
CA GLN A 360 19.42 8.98 4.21
C GLN A 360 19.75 8.30 5.55
N LYS A 361 19.44 8.97 6.67
CA LYS A 361 19.74 8.52 8.04
C LYS A 361 18.63 8.84 9.05
N SER A 362 17.47 9.27 8.56
CA SER A 362 16.39 9.75 9.41
C SER A 362 15.07 9.22 8.89
N LEU A 363 14.24 8.76 9.81
CA LEU A 363 12.88 8.35 9.53
C LEU A 363 11.98 9.15 10.46
N ASN A 364 11.08 9.94 9.88
CA ASN A 364 10.25 10.89 10.61
C ASN A 364 8.82 10.86 10.09
N MET A 365 7.85 10.93 11.01
CA MET A 365 6.45 11.14 10.69
C MET A 365 6.07 12.61 10.84
N TYR A 366 5.30 13.14 9.91
CA TYR A 366 4.85 14.53 9.87
C TYR A 366 3.33 14.61 9.77
N ASP A 367 2.75 15.70 10.30
CA ASP A 367 1.35 16.07 10.07
C ASP A 367 1.30 17.30 9.15
N ILE A 368 0.74 17.14 7.96
CA ILE A 368 0.72 18.19 6.91
C ILE A 368 -0.18 19.37 7.27
N ARG A 369 -1.00 19.28 8.32
CA ARG A 369 -1.87 20.37 8.78
C ARG A 369 -1.12 21.43 9.59
N TYR A 370 0.03 21.06 10.15
CA TYR A 370 0.87 21.94 10.95
C TYR A 370 2.25 22.14 10.30
N PRO A 371 2.31 22.60 9.03
CA PRO A 371 3.59 22.90 8.41
C PRO A 371 4.23 24.10 9.12
N PRO A 372 5.55 24.12 9.29
CA PRO A 372 6.23 25.23 9.93
C PRO A 372 6.16 26.46 9.03
N ASN A 373 5.99 27.62 9.67
CA ASN A 373 6.18 28.91 9.00
C ASN A 373 7.69 29.09 8.75
N GLY A 374 8.11 29.30 7.51
CA GLY A 374 9.51 29.60 7.17
C GLY A 374 10.31 28.46 6.52
N LEU A 375 9.72 27.73 5.57
CA LEU A 375 10.45 26.77 4.75
C LEU A 375 11.59 27.46 3.98
N GLN A 376 12.79 26.88 3.99
CA GLN A 376 13.94 27.43 3.25
C GLN A 376 13.70 27.38 1.75
N ARG A 377 13.99 28.46 1.03
CA ARG A 377 14.02 28.42 -0.44
C ARG A 377 15.27 27.66 -0.87
N ASN A 378 15.10 26.63 -1.70
CA ASN A 378 16.17 25.77 -2.21
C ASN A 378 17.00 25.12 -1.06
N PRO A 379 16.38 24.21 -0.28
CA PRO A 379 17.04 23.58 0.86
C PRO A 379 18.29 22.79 0.45
N LYS A 380 19.30 22.78 1.32
CA LYS A 380 20.58 22.09 1.08
C LYS A 380 20.87 21.15 2.25
N PRO A 381 20.38 19.89 2.22
CA PRO A 381 20.35 19.02 3.39
C PRO A 381 21.73 18.59 3.90
N THR A 382 22.78 18.77 3.08
CA THR A 382 24.16 18.47 3.44
C THR A 382 24.87 19.62 4.18
N ARG A 383 24.24 20.80 4.29
CA ARG A 383 24.84 21.97 4.95
C ARG A 383 24.33 22.09 6.38
N SER A 384 25.20 22.51 7.30
CA SER A 384 24.88 22.72 8.71
C SER A 384 23.75 23.73 8.96
N GLY A 385 23.59 24.72 8.08
CA GLY A 385 22.51 25.72 8.16
C GLY A 385 21.15 25.24 7.62
N HIS A 386 20.99 23.96 7.30
CA HIS A 386 19.72 23.42 6.85
C HIS A 386 18.72 23.30 8.02
N THR A 387 17.52 23.83 7.80
CA THR A 387 16.42 23.69 8.76
C THR A 387 15.42 22.68 8.25
N SER A 388 15.02 21.76 9.12
CA SER A 388 13.98 20.77 8.85
C SER A 388 12.68 21.12 9.57
N THR A 389 11.58 20.63 9.02
CA THR A 389 10.29 20.66 9.69
C THR A 389 10.33 19.83 10.96
N ARG A 390 9.71 20.33 12.03
CA ARG A 390 9.57 19.56 13.26
C ARG A 390 8.72 18.30 13.00
N PRO A 391 9.24 17.10 13.26
CA PRO A 391 8.48 15.87 13.09
C PRO A 391 7.44 15.72 14.20
N TYR A 392 6.33 15.05 13.87
CA TYR A 392 5.33 14.61 14.83
C TYR A 392 5.86 13.43 15.66
N VAL A 393 6.49 12.45 15.01
CA VAL A 393 7.19 11.31 15.64
C VAL A 393 8.53 11.08 14.93
N THR A 394 9.56 10.76 15.68
CA THR A 394 10.89 10.38 15.17
C THR A 394 11.14 8.92 15.50
N PHE A 395 11.81 8.19 14.61
CA PHE A 395 12.18 6.78 14.81
C PHE A 395 13.70 6.70 15.06
N PRO A 396 14.16 6.82 16.32
CA PRO A 396 15.58 7.00 16.63
C PRO A 396 16.44 5.75 16.37
N GLU A 397 15.85 4.56 16.47
CA GLU A 397 16.53 3.27 16.26
C GLU A 397 16.55 2.84 14.79
N TYR A 398 16.11 3.70 13.87
CA TYR A 398 16.17 3.45 12.43
C TYR A 398 17.63 3.45 11.94
N SER A 399 18.15 2.26 11.59
CA SER A 399 19.52 2.06 11.08
C SER A 399 19.51 1.39 9.70
N PRO A 400 19.38 2.17 8.61
CA PRO A 400 19.35 1.60 7.26
C PRO A 400 20.70 0.96 6.89
N GLU A 401 20.68 -0.27 6.34
CA GLU A 401 21.88 -1.00 5.83
C GLU A 401 22.52 -0.26 4.64
N VAL A 402 21.68 0.31 3.77
CA VAL A 402 22.06 0.96 2.53
C VAL A 402 21.32 2.29 2.45
N LEU A 403 21.87 3.25 1.71
CA LEU A 403 21.24 4.56 1.45
C LEU A 403 19.80 4.47 0.90
N THR A 404 19.37 3.28 0.49
CA THR A 404 18.06 2.95 -0.09
C THR A 404 17.34 1.82 0.66
N SER A 405 17.50 1.70 1.99
CA SER A 405 16.74 0.70 2.75
C SER A 405 15.23 0.92 2.62
N ASP A 406 14.53 -0.13 2.22
CA ASP A 406 13.10 -0.11 2.01
C ASP A 406 12.33 -0.16 3.34
N PHE A 407 11.20 0.54 3.40
CA PHE A 407 10.28 0.48 4.54
C PHE A 407 8.84 0.53 4.05
N ASP A 408 7.93 -0.07 4.81
CA ASP A 408 6.50 0.01 4.53
C ASP A 408 5.71 0.06 5.84
N LEU A 409 4.43 0.41 5.75
CA LEU A 409 3.57 0.59 6.91
C LEU A 409 2.28 -0.22 6.78
N SER A 410 1.78 -0.70 7.92
CA SER A 410 0.44 -1.25 8.04
C SER A 410 -0.39 -0.28 8.87
N THR A 411 -1.37 0.34 8.23
CA THR A 411 -2.25 1.32 8.90
C THR A 411 -3.24 0.65 9.83
N GLU A 412 -3.60 -0.60 9.52
CA GLU A 412 -4.48 -1.44 10.35
C GLU A 412 -3.80 -1.87 11.64
N LEU A 413 -2.53 -2.29 11.58
CA LEU A 413 -1.76 -2.71 12.75
C LEU A 413 -1.07 -1.54 13.47
N ASN A 414 -1.04 -0.36 12.84
CA ASN A 414 -0.34 0.83 13.31
C ASN A 414 1.18 0.58 13.52
N ILE A 415 1.78 -0.19 12.60
CA ILE A 415 3.19 -0.60 12.63
C ILE A 415 3.91 -0.16 11.36
N LEU A 416 5.18 0.18 11.49
CA LEU A 416 6.12 0.38 10.40
C LEU A 416 7.16 -0.74 10.40
N ALA A 417 7.45 -1.32 9.23
CA ALA A 417 8.50 -2.29 9.04
C ALA A 417 9.62 -1.71 8.19
N SER A 418 10.87 -1.94 8.60
CA SER A 418 12.07 -1.52 7.89
C SER A 418 13.11 -2.63 7.89
N ALA A 419 13.94 -2.66 6.86
CA ALA A 419 15.19 -3.41 6.87
C ALA A 419 16.25 -2.71 7.75
N SER A 420 16.99 -3.49 8.55
CA SER A 420 18.15 -3.05 9.34
C SER A 420 19.46 -3.47 8.68
N ASP A 421 20.52 -2.72 8.96
CA ASP A 421 21.94 -3.05 8.75
C ASP A 421 22.36 -4.47 9.15
N SER A 422 21.69 -5.06 10.14
CA SER A 422 21.96 -6.40 10.63
C SER A 422 21.32 -7.53 9.80
N ARG A 423 20.72 -7.21 8.63
CA ARG A 423 19.89 -8.11 7.80
C ARG A 423 18.69 -8.67 8.56
N LYS A 424 18.11 -7.85 9.42
CA LYS A 424 16.92 -8.14 10.21
C LYS A 424 15.81 -7.17 9.86
N ILE A 425 14.57 -7.55 10.20
CA ILE A 425 13.43 -6.65 10.09
C ILE A 425 13.28 -5.92 11.43
N GLN A 426 13.28 -4.60 11.39
CA GLN A 426 12.88 -3.76 12.50
C GLN A 426 11.41 -3.38 12.36
N LEU A 427 10.68 -3.49 13.45
CA LEU A 427 9.27 -3.11 13.53
C LEU A 427 9.12 -1.98 14.52
N PHE A 428 8.42 -0.92 14.15
CA PHE A 428 8.25 0.27 14.96
C PHE A 428 6.77 0.58 15.18
N SER A 429 6.42 1.06 16.37
CA SER A 429 5.08 1.60 16.63
C SER A 429 4.93 2.95 15.94
N LEU A 430 3.93 3.11 15.08
CA LEU A 430 3.61 4.42 14.46
C LEU A 430 3.12 5.45 15.50
N ARG A 431 2.73 5.01 16.70
CA ARG A 431 2.28 5.88 17.79
C ARG A 431 3.44 6.49 18.56
N THR A 432 4.41 5.67 18.97
CA THR A 432 5.51 6.11 19.85
C THR A 432 6.82 6.33 19.10
N GLY A 433 6.98 5.75 17.91
CA GLY A 433 8.24 5.73 17.16
C GLY A 433 9.27 4.73 17.69
N GLN A 434 8.96 4.02 18.79
CA GLN A 434 9.86 3.04 19.40
C GLN A 434 9.82 1.71 18.67
N GLN A 435 10.95 1.01 18.67
CA GLN A 435 11.03 -0.35 18.15
C GLN A 435 10.19 -1.29 19.02
N LEU A 436 9.40 -2.14 18.39
CA LEU A 436 8.63 -3.15 19.08
C LEU A 436 9.55 -4.28 19.55
N PRO A 437 9.40 -4.75 20.82
CA PRO A 437 10.26 -5.78 21.36
C PRO A 437 10.02 -7.13 20.68
N SER A 438 11.10 -7.91 20.50
CA SER A 438 11.00 -9.33 20.20
C SER A 438 10.32 -10.02 21.38
N CYS A 439 9.14 -10.58 21.18
CA CYS A 439 8.50 -11.35 22.24
C CYS A 439 9.15 -12.74 22.31
N SER A 440 9.94 -13.00 23.35
CA SER A 440 10.69 -14.25 23.55
C SER A 440 9.83 -15.42 24.06
N TYR A 441 8.53 -15.24 24.21
CA TYR A 441 7.60 -16.27 24.70
C TYR A 441 6.99 -17.09 23.56
N SER A 442 7.84 -17.67 22.70
CA SER A 442 7.40 -18.66 21.72
C SER A 442 7.91 -20.02 22.15
N SER A 443 7.00 -20.93 22.51
CA SER A 443 7.28 -22.36 22.68
C SER A 443 7.47 -23.10 21.35
N SER A 444 7.50 -22.37 20.22
CA SER A 444 7.76 -22.91 18.90
C SER A 444 9.23 -22.67 18.53
N SER A 445 9.86 -23.65 17.86
CA SER A 445 11.25 -23.60 17.39
C SER A 445 11.54 -22.54 16.31
N LEU A 446 10.58 -21.65 16.04
CA LEU A 446 10.69 -20.58 15.05
C LEU A 446 11.08 -19.26 15.72
N LEU A 447 12.07 -18.59 15.13
CA LEU A 447 12.55 -17.28 15.60
C LEU A 447 11.50 -16.19 15.31
N PRO A 448 11.31 -15.24 16.25
CA PRO A 448 10.54 -14.02 16.00
C PRO A 448 11.06 -13.25 14.79
N VAL A 449 10.17 -12.48 14.14
CA VAL A 449 10.47 -11.66 12.96
C VAL A 449 11.66 -10.70 13.15
N THR A 450 11.80 -10.13 14.33
CA THR A 450 12.88 -9.20 14.71
C THR A 450 14.20 -9.89 15.04
N GLU A 451 14.21 -11.21 15.24
CA GLU A 451 15.41 -11.98 15.56
C GLU A 451 15.96 -12.73 14.36
N TYR A 452 15.10 -13.06 13.39
CA TYR A 452 15.47 -13.76 12.18
C TYR A 452 16.46 -12.94 11.33
N LYS A 453 17.64 -13.50 11.13
CA LYS A 453 18.69 -12.91 10.28
C LYS A 453 18.64 -13.50 8.88
N TYR A 454 18.40 -12.64 7.91
CA TYR A 454 18.38 -13.02 6.51
C TYR A 454 19.80 -13.33 5.97
N PRO A 455 19.93 -14.32 5.06
CA PRO A 455 21.22 -14.68 4.49
C PRO A 455 21.80 -13.56 3.60
N SER A 456 20.93 -12.84 2.90
CA SER A 456 21.28 -11.72 2.03
C SER A 456 20.67 -10.41 2.56
N PRO A 457 21.17 -9.24 2.13
CA PRO A 457 20.53 -7.97 2.43
C PRO A 457 19.06 -7.98 2.02
N ILE A 458 18.22 -7.37 2.85
CA ILE A 458 16.79 -7.23 2.56
C ILE A 458 16.62 -6.12 1.52
N SER A 459 16.00 -6.45 0.40
CA SER A 459 15.84 -5.52 -0.72
C SER A 459 14.49 -4.81 -0.75
N CYS A 460 13.43 -5.48 -0.32
CA CYS A 460 12.07 -4.93 -0.28
C CYS A 460 11.31 -5.47 0.92
N VAL A 461 10.50 -4.60 1.52
CA VAL A 461 9.57 -4.90 2.61
C VAL A 461 8.22 -4.32 2.22
N ARG A 462 7.16 -5.13 2.25
CA ARG A 462 5.82 -4.67 1.84
C ARG A 462 4.72 -5.29 2.68
N PHE A 463 3.84 -4.46 3.22
CA PHE A 463 2.63 -4.91 3.88
C PHE A 463 1.51 -5.15 2.86
N GLU A 464 0.68 -6.13 3.18
CA GLU A 464 -0.56 -6.41 2.47
C GLU A 464 -1.72 -6.15 3.42
N ASP A 465 -2.22 -4.91 3.40
CA ASP A 465 -3.41 -4.49 4.14
C ASP A 465 -4.67 -4.81 3.30
N TYR A 466 -5.75 -5.26 3.95
CA TYR A 466 -7.02 -5.59 3.31
C TYR A 466 -8.03 -4.49 3.65
N THR A 467 -8.28 -3.58 2.72
CA THR A 467 -9.19 -2.46 3.00
C THR A 467 -10.65 -2.90 2.96
N ASP A 468 -11.51 -2.31 3.79
CA ASP A 468 -12.97 -2.58 3.83
C ASP A 468 -13.67 -2.41 2.46
N VAL A 469 -13.08 -1.67 1.52
CA VAL A 469 -13.58 -1.50 0.15
C VAL A 469 -13.49 -2.80 -0.67
N ASP A 470 -12.58 -3.69 -0.29
CA ASP A 470 -12.39 -5.00 -0.92
C ASP A 470 -13.51 -6.01 -0.51
N LEU A 471 -14.42 -5.62 0.39
CA LEU A 471 -15.42 -6.50 1.03
C LEU A 471 -16.89 -6.32 0.59
N ALA A 472 -17.24 -5.50 -0.41
CA ALA A 472 -18.64 -5.48 -0.92
C ALA A 472 -18.84 -5.03 -2.38
N PRO A 473 -19.76 -5.63 -3.17
CA PRO A 473 -20.39 -6.94 -3.04
C PRO A 473 -19.77 -7.90 -4.07
N LEU A 474 -18.92 -8.83 -3.62
CA LEU A 474 -18.88 -10.13 -4.27
C LEU A 474 -20.25 -10.76 -4.03
N THR A 475 -21.17 -10.51 -4.96
CA THR A 475 -22.42 -11.25 -5.04
C THR A 475 -22.06 -12.72 -4.97
N PHE A 476 -22.64 -13.44 -4.03
CA PHE A 476 -22.58 -14.90 -3.91
C PHE A 476 -22.97 -15.53 -5.25
N SER A 477 -22.00 -15.67 -6.16
CA SER A 477 -22.05 -16.63 -7.24
C SER A 477 -21.63 -17.94 -6.61
N SER A 478 -22.43 -18.98 -6.83
CA SER A 478 -22.35 -20.27 -6.15
C SER A 478 -21.09 -21.09 -6.46
N HIS A 479 -20.02 -20.47 -6.98
CA HIS A 479 -18.77 -21.14 -7.34
C HIS A 479 -17.48 -20.48 -6.81
N SER A 480 -17.53 -19.38 -6.05
CA SER A 480 -16.33 -18.85 -5.38
C SER A 480 -16.11 -19.53 -4.03
N SER A 481 -15.58 -20.75 -4.04
CA SER A 481 -15.06 -21.39 -2.82
C SER A 481 -13.73 -20.75 -2.42
N GLY A 482 -13.68 -20.05 -1.27
CA GLY A 482 -12.45 -20.08 -0.46
C GLY A 482 -11.81 -18.79 0.07
N LEU A 483 -12.53 -17.73 0.42
CA LEU A 483 -11.99 -16.73 1.34
C LEU A 483 -12.53 -16.99 2.75
N THR A 484 -11.74 -17.69 3.57
CA THR A 484 -12.01 -17.81 5.01
C THR A 484 -11.64 -16.51 5.72
N PRO A 485 -12.22 -16.20 6.89
CA PRO A 485 -11.86 -15.02 7.69
C PRO A 485 -10.37 -14.95 8.08
N ALA A 486 -9.65 -16.07 8.02
CA ALA A 486 -8.20 -16.13 8.24
C ALA A 486 -7.38 -15.49 7.11
N SER A 487 -7.94 -15.36 5.90
CA SER A 487 -7.29 -14.69 4.76
C SER A 487 -7.30 -13.16 4.83
N LEU A 488 -8.03 -12.58 5.78
CA LEU A 488 -8.18 -11.13 5.98
C LEU A 488 -7.16 -10.53 6.96
N ARG A 489 -6.16 -11.31 7.38
CA ARG A 489 -5.12 -10.82 8.28
C ARG A 489 -4.05 -10.11 7.44
N PRO A 490 -3.51 -8.96 7.91
CA PRO A 490 -2.39 -8.31 7.25
C PRO A 490 -1.26 -9.31 7.08
N LYS A 491 -0.42 -9.14 6.05
CA LYS A 491 0.77 -9.96 5.85
C LYS A 491 1.96 -9.09 5.51
N LEU A 492 3.17 -9.58 5.82
CA LEU A 492 4.40 -8.88 5.50
C LEU A 492 5.22 -9.72 4.52
N LEU A 493 5.41 -9.18 3.31
CA LEU A 493 6.26 -9.77 2.29
C LEU A 493 7.66 -9.17 2.38
N VAL A 494 8.67 -10.03 2.26
CA VAL A 494 10.09 -9.64 2.40
C VAL A 494 10.90 -10.34 1.32
N SER A 495 11.66 -9.57 0.53
CA SER A 495 12.69 -10.15 -0.36
C SER A 495 14.08 -10.03 0.23
N SER A 496 14.85 -11.10 0.09
CA SER A 496 16.28 -11.12 0.38
C SER A 496 16.95 -12.07 -0.62
N GLY A 497 17.79 -11.52 -1.50
CA GLY A 497 18.42 -12.29 -2.57
C GLY A 497 17.39 -12.88 -3.53
N ASP A 498 17.40 -14.20 -3.71
CA ASP A 498 16.53 -14.96 -4.62
C ASP A 498 15.19 -15.42 -3.97
N VAL A 499 14.97 -15.09 -2.70
CA VAL A 499 13.86 -15.60 -1.90
C VAL A 499 12.85 -14.52 -1.59
N VAL A 500 11.56 -14.90 -1.64
CA VAL A 500 10.43 -14.13 -1.15
C VAL A 500 9.79 -14.87 0.02
N ASP A 501 9.82 -14.25 1.19
CA ASP A 501 9.19 -14.75 2.41
C ASP A 501 7.90 -13.98 2.72
N GLU A 502 6.94 -14.67 3.33
CA GLU A 502 5.72 -14.13 3.92
C GLU A 502 5.76 -14.35 5.42
N TRP A 503 5.52 -13.29 6.19
CA TRP A 503 5.21 -13.37 7.60
C TRP A 503 3.71 -13.17 7.78
N SER A 504 3.07 -14.11 8.45
CA SER A 504 1.63 -14.10 8.74
C SER A 504 1.33 -14.63 10.14
N TRP A 505 0.18 -14.24 10.71
CA TRP A 505 -0.26 -14.63 12.05
C TRP A 505 -0.96 -15.98 12.12
#